data_AF-A0A3D6BWH4-F1
#
_entry.id   AF-A0A3D6BWH4-F1
#
_cell.length_a   1.000
_cell.length_b   1.000
_cell.length_c   1.000
_cell.angle_alpha   90.00
_cell.angle_beta   90.00
_cell.angle_gamma   90.00
#
_symmetry.space_group_name_H-M   'P 1'
#
loop_
_entity.id
_entity.type
_entity.pdbx_description
1 polymer ?
#
loop_
_entity_poly.entity_id
_entity_poly.type
_entity_poly.pdbx_seq_one_letter_code
_entity_poly.pdbx_strand_id
1 'polypeptide(L)' 'MNTETASNILPAREAKPKWLRVKLPTGKKYTDLRGLVDKYKLNTICTSGSCPNMGECWG' A
#
# COMPACT_ATOMS: atom_id res chain seq x y z
N MET A 1 35.03 -22.77 -13.03
CA MET A 1 33.56 -22.77 -12.93
C MET A 1 33.22 -22.41 -11.51
N ASN A 2 33.17 -21.12 -11.24
CA ASN A 2 33.00 -20.55 -9.93
C ASN A 2 31.95 -19.47 -10.13
N THR A 3 30.71 -19.88 -9.84
CA THR A 3 29.52 -19.04 -9.81
C THR A 3 29.71 -18.02 -8.69
N GLU A 4 30.18 -16.83 -9.04
CA GLU A 4 30.12 -15.68 -8.15
C GLU A 4 28.65 -15.35 -7.91
N THR A 5 28.20 -15.64 -6.70
CA THR A 5 26.87 -15.32 -6.22
C THR A 5 26.85 -13.82 -5.97
N ALA A 6 26.40 -13.06 -6.97
CA ALA A 6 26.19 -11.63 -6.84
C ALA A 6 25.16 -11.37 -5.74
N SER A 7 25.65 -10.99 -4.57
CA SER A 7 24.84 -10.62 -3.42
C SER A 7 24.13 -9.30 -3.75
N ASN A 8 22.84 -9.38 -4.10
CA ASN A 8 22.00 -8.21 -4.31
C ASN A 8 21.75 -7.49 -2.98
N ILE A 9 22.67 -6.61 -2.58
CA ILE A 9 22.46 -5.67 -1.49
C ILE A 9 21.53 -4.57 -2.01
N LEU A 10 20.24 -4.67 -1.70
CA LEU A 10 19.30 -3.59 -1.97
C LEU A 10 19.65 -2.40 -1.06
N PRO A 11 19.69 -1.17 -1.60
CA PRO A 11 19.96 0.02 -0.80
C PRO A 11 18.87 0.17 0.28
N ALA A 12 19.29 0.56 1.48
CA ALA A 12 18.37 0.85 2.58
C ALA A 12 17.41 1.97 2.14
N ARG A 13 16.09 1.71 2.22
CA ARG A 13 15.09 2.72 1.86
C ARG A 13 15.14 3.87 2.87
N GLU A 14 15.33 5.08 2.37
CA GLU A 14 15.21 6.28 3.19
C GLU A 14 13.79 6.39 3.76
N ALA A 15 13.70 6.69 5.05
CA ALA A 15 12.42 6.81 5.72
C ALA A 15 11.70 8.07 5.27
N LYS A 16 10.41 7.94 4.92
CA LYS A 16 9.58 9.11 4.56
C LYS A 16 9.54 10.14 5.70
N PRO A 17 9.54 11.46 5.43
CA PRO A 17 9.39 12.48 6.47
C PRO A 17 8.12 12.29 7.30
N LYS A 18 8.13 12.76 8.56
CA LYS A 18 6.99 12.58 9.49
C LYS A 18 5.69 13.19 8.95
N TRP A 19 5.76 14.35 8.30
CA TRP A 19 4.59 15.07 7.76
C TRP A 19 3.93 14.39 6.55
N LEU A 20 4.63 13.47 5.87
CA LEU A 20 4.11 12.75 4.71
C LEU A 20 3.40 11.44 5.11
N ARG A 21 3.47 11.04 6.38
CA ARG A 21 2.89 9.78 6.87
C ARG A 21 1.45 10.01 7.32
N VAL A 22 0.60 9.05 6.99
CA VAL A 22 -0.81 9.01 7.39
C VAL A 22 -1.06 7.84 8.31
N LYS A 23 -2.16 7.91 9.08
CA LYS A 23 -2.60 6.79 9.93
C LYS A 23 -3.24 5.71 9.06
N LEU A 24 -3.09 4.46 9.48
CA LEU A 24 -3.77 3.36 8.81
C LEU A 24 -5.29 3.48 8.98
N PRO A 25 -6.07 3.18 7.93
CA PRO A 25 -7.52 3.19 8.00
C PRO A 25 -8.03 2.22 9.05
N THR A 26 -8.92 2.70 9.91
CA THR A 26 -9.68 1.87 10.86
C THR A 26 -11.13 2.33 10.80
N GLY A 27 -12.05 1.44 10.45
CA GLY A 27 -13.46 1.83 10.31
C GLY A 27 -14.28 0.84 9.48
N LYS A 28 -15.56 0.67 9.86
CA LYS A 28 -16.47 -0.29 9.22
C LYS A 28 -16.70 0.03 7.73
N LYS A 29 -16.96 1.30 7.40
CA LYS A 29 -17.24 1.72 6.02
C LYS A 29 -16.07 1.44 5.06
N TYR A 30 -14.84 1.73 5.48
CA TYR A 30 -13.63 1.35 4.74
C TYR A 30 -13.61 -0.17 4.47
N THR A 31 -13.85 -0.99 5.50
CA THR A 31 -13.84 -2.45 5.37
C THR A 31 -14.96 -2.94 4.45
N ASP A 32 -16.16 -2.38 4.56
CA ASP A 32 -17.29 -2.72 3.69
C ASP A 32 -16.99 -2.38 2.22
N LEU A 33 -16.47 -1.17 1.95
CA LEU A 33 -16.14 -0.73 0.59
C LEU A 33 -14.98 -1.55 0.02
N ARG A 34 -13.95 -1.83 0.83
CA ARG A 34 -12.84 -2.71 0.44
C ARG A 34 -13.35 -4.11 0.07
N GLY A 35 -14.24 -4.66 0.90
CA GLY A 35 -14.87 -5.95 0.64
C GLY A 35 -15.68 -5.96 -0.65
N LEU A 36 -16.37 -4.86 -0.98
CA LEU A 36 -17.10 -4.71 -2.24
C LEU A 36 -16.15 -4.73 -3.45
N VAL A 37 -15.08 -3.92 -3.40
CA VAL A 37 -14.07 -3.85 -4.46
C VAL A 37 -13.45 -5.22 -4.71
N ASP A 38 -13.08 -5.93 -3.63
CA ASP A 38 -12.48 -7.26 -3.72
C ASP A 38 -13.50 -8.31 -4.24
N LYS A 39 -14.74 -8.29 -3.74
CA LYS A 39 -15.81 -9.21 -4.15
C LYS A 39 -16.10 -9.14 -5.65
N TYR A 40 -16.18 -7.94 -6.20
CA TYR A 40 -16.48 -7.71 -7.61
C TYR A 40 -15.23 -7.61 -8.49
N LYS A 41 -14.03 -7.85 -7.93
CA LYS A 41 -12.74 -7.75 -8.64
C LYS A 41 -12.57 -6.41 -9.37
N LEU A 42 -13.01 -5.33 -8.74
CA LEU A 42 -12.95 -3.99 -9.31
C LEU A 42 -11.53 -3.42 -9.18
N ASN A 43 -11.11 -2.67 -10.19
CA ASN A 43 -9.85 -1.94 -10.15
C ASN A 43 -10.14 -0.48 -9.80
N THR A 44 -9.47 0.03 -8.76
CA THR A 44 -9.54 1.44 -8.38
C THR A 44 -8.14 2.01 -8.26
N ILE A 45 -7.98 3.31 -8.53
CA ILE A 45 -6.68 3.96 -8.32
C ILE A 45 -6.28 3.94 -6.84
N CYS A 46 -7.24 3.90 -5.92
CA CYS A 46 -7.00 3.76 -4.49
C CYS A 46 -6.25 2.46 -4.17
N THR A 47 -6.66 1.34 -4.77
CA THR A 47 -6.04 0.02 -4.56
C THR A 47 -4.75 -0.14 -5.35
N SER A 48 -4.78 0.14 -6.66
CA SER A 48 -3.63 -0.07 -7.54
C SER A 48 -2.50 0.91 -7.25
N GLY A 49 -2.84 2.14 -6.87
CA GLY A 49 -1.88 3.19 -6.53
C GLY A 49 -1.38 3.14 -5.09
N SER A 50 -1.83 2.19 -4.26
CA SER A 50 -1.53 2.15 -2.82
C SER A 50 -1.75 3.53 -2.16
N CYS A 51 -2.91 4.13 -2.43
CA CYS A 51 -3.19 5.52 -2.07
C CYS A 51 -3.12 5.70 -0.54
N PRO A 52 -2.32 6.68 -0.03
CA PRO A 52 -2.24 6.93 1.41
C PRO A 52 -3.58 7.40 1.99
N ASN A 53 -4.44 8.04 1.19
CA ASN A 53 -5.68 8.66 1.68
C ASN A 53 -6.90 7.72 1.63
N MET A 54 -6.70 6.43 1.35
CA MET A 54 -7.80 5.47 1.15
C MET A 54 -8.75 5.38 2.35
N GLY A 55 -8.24 5.58 3.57
CA GLY A 55 -9.07 5.62 4.78
C GLY A 55 -10.01 6.81 4.89
N GLU A 56 -9.56 7.98 4.45
CA GLU A 56 -10.36 9.20 4.45
C GLU A 56 -11.38 9.17 3.31
N CYS A 57 -10.97 8.74 2.11
CA CYS A 57 -11.85 8.71 0.95
C CYS A 57 -12.98 7.67 1.05
N TRP A 58 -12.74 6.52 1.68
CA TRP A 58 -13.73 5.45 1.86
C TRP A 58 -14.44 5.49 3.22
N GLY A 59 -14.19 6.56 3.99
CA GLY A 59 -14.58 6.77 5.38
C GLY A 59 -16.06 6.77 5.67
#